data_AF-A0A7D8AMC0-F1
#
_entry.id   AF-A0A7D8AMC0-F1
#
_cell.length_a   1.000
_cell.length_b   1.000
_cell.length_c   1.000
_cell.angle_alpha   90.00
_cell.angle_beta   90.00
_cell.angle_gamma   90.00
#
_symmetry.space_group_name_H-M   'P 1'
#
loop_
_entity.id
_entity.type
_entity.pdbx_description
1 polymer ?
#
loop_
_entity_poly.entity_id
_entity_poly.type
_entity_poly.pdbx_seq_one_letter_code
_entity_poly.pdbx_strand_id
1 'polypeptide(L)'
;MGFLDFFKKIVILDLIAPVSGKVVSIDKVPDEAFAEKIVGDGVAIIPTGSELVAPCDGTIGKIFKTNHAFSLETKEGVEIFVHFGINTLNLNGKGFTRVAEEGVSVKQGDVVIRIDLDYLKTHAESVITPVVIANSDEVSSIEYVFGRLDDGSEYIVPSSTSLTEDIRNKISQTKPVEAGKDLVLRVKK
;
A
#
# COMPACT_ATOMS: atom_id res chain seq x y z
N MET A 1 -33.84 16.89 -16.44
CA MET A 1 -32.44 16.43 -16.28
C MET A 1 -31.57 17.66 -16.25
N GLY A 2 -31.14 18.05 -15.04
CA GLY A 2 -30.58 19.37 -14.75
C GLY A 2 -29.18 19.57 -15.32
N PHE A 3 -28.96 20.77 -15.86
CA PHE A 3 -27.75 21.29 -16.49
C PHE A 3 -26.62 21.61 -15.47
N LEU A 4 -26.53 20.88 -14.34
CA LEU A 4 -25.73 21.27 -13.17
C LEU A 4 -24.73 20.20 -12.68
N ASP A 5 -24.37 19.21 -13.49
CA ASP A 5 -23.50 18.10 -13.06
C ASP A 5 -22.06 18.19 -13.59
N PHE A 6 -21.55 19.40 -13.84
CA PHE A 6 -20.31 19.60 -14.63
C PHE A 6 -19.08 20.11 -13.87
N PHE A 7 -19.07 20.03 -12.54
CA PHE A 7 -17.86 20.30 -11.75
C PHE A 7 -17.68 19.26 -10.64
N LYS A 8 -17.49 17.98 -11.02
CA LYS A 8 -16.96 17.00 -10.08
C LYS A 8 -15.54 17.44 -9.70
N LYS A 9 -15.37 17.92 -8.47
CA LYS A 9 -14.07 18.37 -7.94
C LYS A 9 -13.13 17.16 -7.91
N ILE A 10 -12.11 17.21 -8.74
CA ILE A 10 -11.02 16.21 -8.72
C ILE A 10 -10.29 16.31 -7.39
N VAL A 11 -10.18 15.19 -6.67
CA VAL A 11 -9.36 15.09 -5.46
C VAL A 11 -8.13 14.23 -5.76
N ILE A 12 -6.97 14.71 -5.32
CA ILE A 12 -5.71 13.97 -5.40
C ILE A 12 -5.34 13.52 -3.98
N LEU A 13 -5.13 12.23 -3.81
CA LEU A 13 -4.73 11.59 -2.57
C LEU A 13 -3.34 10.98 -2.76
N ASP A 14 -2.40 11.43 -1.94
CA ASP A 14 -1.04 10.91 -1.90
C ASP A 14 -0.95 9.93 -0.72
N LEU A 15 -0.54 8.70 -0.99
CA LEU A 15 -0.36 7.64 0.01
C LEU A 15 1.14 7.42 0.21
N ILE A 16 1.58 7.55 1.46
CA ILE A 16 2.93 7.19 1.86
C ILE A 16 3.09 5.69 2.07
N ALA A 17 4.34 5.24 2.09
CA ALA A 17 4.71 3.89 2.43
C ALA A 17 4.16 3.53 3.83
N PRO A 18 3.32 2.49 3.96
CA PRO A 18 2.91 1.99 5.26
C PRO A 18 4.01 1.19 5.95
N VAL A 19 5.05 0.76 5.24
CA VAL A 19 6.22 0.07 5.81
C VAL A 19 7.48 0.48 5.04
N SER A 20 8.60 0.65 5.74
CA SER A 20 9.88 0.95 5.09
C SER A 20 10.32 -0.25 4.28
N GLY A 21 10.90 -0.05 3.10
CA GLY A 21 11.33 -1.15 2.26
C GLY A 21 11.54 -0.81 0.78
N LYS A 22 11.69 -1.83 -0.04
CA LYS A 22 11.81 -1.67 -1.49
C LYS A 22 10.43 -1.82 -2.14
N VAL A 23 9.96 -0.79 -2.83
CA VAL A 23 8.72 -0.87 -3.62
C VAL A 23 8.96 -1.75 -4.83
N VAL A 24 8.05 -2.68 -5.08
CA VAL A 24 8.04 -3.60 -6.22
C VAL A 24 6.66 -3.58 -6.88
N SER A 25 6.59 -4.03 -8.13
CA SER A 25 5.33 -4.16 -8.84
C SER A 25 4.44 -5.22 -8.19
N ILE A 26 3.13 -4.99 -8.21
CA ILE A 26 2.15 -5.92 -7.61
C ILE A 26 2.22 -7.32 -8.25
N ASP A 27 2.62 -7.42 -9.51
CA ASP A 27 2.85 -8.69 -10.22
C ASP A 27 4.02 -9.55 -9.68
N LYS A 28 4.83 -9.01 -8.75
CA LYS A 28 5.88 -9.76 -8.04
C LYS A 28 5.39 -10.42 -6.76
N VAL A 29 4.14 -10.13 -6.35
CA VAL A 29 3.54 -10.76 -5.18
C VAL A 29 3.26 -12.24 -5.51
N PRO A 30 3.70 -13.21 -4.70
CA PRO A 30 3.49 -14.63 -4.96
C PRO A 30 2.07 -15.07 -4.51
N ASP A 31 1.05 -14.37 -4.98
CA ASP A 31 -0.36 -14.64 -4.73
C ASP A 31 -1.17 -14.07 -5.89
N GLU A 32 -1.93 -14.92 -6.58
CA GLU A 32 -2.66 -14.55 -7.80
C GLU A 32 -3.70 -13.44 -7.56
N ALA A 33 -4.35 -13.43 -6.38
CA ALA A 33 -5.38 -12.44 -6.08
C ALA A 33 -4.79 -11.02 -6.01
N PHE A 34 -3.53 -10.89 -5.57
CA PHE A 34 -2.80 -9.62 -5.63
C PHE A 34 -2.12 -9.39 -6.98
N ALA A 35 -1.40 -10.39 -7.51
CA ALA A 35 -0.63 -10.24 -8.74
C ALA A 35 -1.50 -9.89 -9.96
N GLU A 36 -2.72 -10.44 -10.01
CA GLU A 36 -3.71 -10.15 -11.05
C GLU A 36 -4.65 -8.99 -10.69
N LYS A 37 -4.39 -8.30 -9.57
CA LYS A 37 -5.16 -7.13 -9.09
C LYS A 37 -6.64 -7.42 -8.81
N ILE A 38 -6.98 -8.68 -8.50
CA ILE A 38 -8.35 -9.09 -8.17
C ILE A 38 -8.82 -8.43 -6.87
N VAL A 39 -7.90 -8.29 -5.89
CA VAL A 39 -8.18 -7.62 -4.60
C VAL A 39 -8.22 -6.10 -4.73
N GLY A 40 -7.53 -5.54 -5.73
CA GLY A 40 -7.36 -4.11 -5.94
C GLY A 40 -6.06 -3.78 -6.66
N ASP A 41 -5.94 -2.53 -7.13
CA ASP A 41 -4.74 -2.06 -7.85
C ASP A 41 -3.82 -1.24 -6.94
N GLY A 42 -2.51 -1.38 -7.13
CA GLY A 42 -1.49 -0.70 -6.33
C GLY A 42 -0.09 -1.27 -6.51
N VAL A 43 0.69 -1.23 -5.43
CA VAL A 43 2.09 -1.70 -5.38
C VAL A 43 2.28 -2.69 -4.25
N ALA A 44 3.46 -3.30 -4.18
CA ALA A 44 3.87 -4.06 -3.00
C ALA A 44 5.23 -3.57 -2.49
N ILE A 45 5.53 -3.87 -1.23
CA ILE A 45 6.79 -3.48 -0.59
C ILE A 45 7.47 -4.73 -0.04
N ILE A 46 8.77 -4.88 -0.31
CA ILE A 46 9.65 -5.83 0.40
C ILE A 46 10.11 -5.11 1.68
N PRO A 47 9.60 -5.48 2.86
CA PRO A 47 9.76 -4.68 4.07
C PRO A 47 11.16 -4.80 4.67
N THR A 48 11.63 -3.68 5.23
CA THR A 48 12.82 -3.56 6.07
C THR A 48 12.52 -2.93 7.43
N GLY A 49 11.34 -2.32 7.59
CA GLY A 49 10.90 -1.71 8.85
C GLY A 49 10.23 -2.68 9.83
N SER A 50 9.97 -2.19 11.05
CA SER A 50 9.35 -2.95 12.15
C SER A 50 7.92 -2.48 12.49
N GLU A 51 7.33 -1.59 11.69
CA GLU A 51 5.99 -1.05 11.92
C GLU A 51 5.22 -0.92 10.60
N LEU A 52 3.90 -1.13 10.68
CA LEU A 52 2.92 -0.75 9.69
C LEU A 52 2.22 0.53 10.16
N VAL A 53 2.31 1.58 9.36
CA VAL A 53 1.70 2.89 9.64
C VAL A 53 0.53 3.18 8.71
N ALA A 54 -0.34 4.11 9.10
CA ALA A 54 -1.43 4.58 8.27
C ALA A 54 -0.87 5.30 7.02
N PRO A 55 -1.19 4.85 5.80
CA PRO A 55 -0.63 5.43 4.57
C PRO A 55 -1.19 6.82 4.23
N CYS A 56 -2.31 7.21 4.83
CA CYS A 56 -2.93 8.52 4.68
C CYS A 56 -3.89 8.80 5.86
N ASP A 57 -4.45 10.01 5.90
CA ASP A 57 -5.52 10.35 6.83
C ASP A 57 -6.80 9.57 6.50
N GLY A 58 -7.42 8.97 7.52
CA GLY A 58 -8.66 8.22 7.33
C GLY A 58 -9.15 7.55 8.60
N THR A 59 -10.03 6.56 8.44
CA THR A 59 -10.56 5.74 9.53
C THR A 59 -10.14 4.30 9.32
N ILE A 60 -9.63 3.64 10.37
CA ILE A 60 -9.35 2.21 10.33
C ILE A 60 -10.66 1.46 10.19
N GLY A 61 -10.86 0.77 9.08
CA GLY A 61 -12.06 -0.02 8.81
C GLY A 61 -12.03 -1.34 9.58
N LYS A 62 -11.12 -2.23 9.18
CA LYS A 62 -10.94 -3.56 9.76
C LYS A 62 -9.46 -3.81 10.05
N ILE A 63 -9.15 -4.47 11.17
CA ILE A 63 -7.85 -5.10 11.37
C ILE A 63 -8.11 -6.59 11.54
N PHE A 64 -7.38 -7.41 10.79
CA PHE A 64 -7.61 -8.85 10.78
C PHE A 64 -7.30 -9.46 12.15
N LYS A 65 -8.00 -10.55 12.52
CA LYS A 65 -7.86 -11.17 13.86
C LYS A 65 -6.43 -11.57 14.21
N THR A 66 -5.62 -11.90 13.22
CA THR A 66 -4.20 -12.25 13.36
C THR A 66 -3.27 -11.04 13.16
N ASN A 67 -3.79 -9.82 13.16
CA ASN A 67 -3.06 -8.54 13.17
C ASN A 67 -2.04 -8.33 12.02
N HIS A 68 -2.14 -9.07 10.91
CA HIS A 68 -1.21 -8.96 9.77
C HIS A 68 -1.67 -7.96 8.70
N ALA A 69 -2.94 -7.55 8.73
CA ALA A 69 -3.54 -6.73 7.69
C ALA A 69 -4.58 -5.77 8.26
N PHE A 70 -4.75 -4.64 7.59
CA PHE A 70 -5.79 -3.67 7.92
C PHE A 70 -6.35 -2.98 6.67
N SER A 71 -7.59 -2.50 6.77
CA SER A 71 -8.18 -1.57 5.82
C SER A 71 -8.27 -0.17 6.43
N LEU A 72 -8.16 0.84 5.57
CA LEU A 72 -8.33 2.25 5.91
C LEU A 72 -9.20 2.91 4.85
N GLU A 73 -10.20 3.66 5.28
CA GLU A 73 -11.07 4.41 4.37
C GLU A 73 -10.80 5.92 4.52
N THR A 74 -10.57 6.61 3.40
CA THR A 74 -10.44 8.07 3.39
C THR A 74 -11.80 8.75 3.45
N LYS A 75 -11.84 10.05 3.79
CA LYS A 75 -13.09 10.83 3.75
C LYS A 75 -13.70 10.94 2.35
N GLU A 76 -12.91 10.72 1.30
CA GLU A 76 -13.33 10.64 -0.10
C GLU A 76 -13.88 9.25 -0.48
N GLY A 77 -13.89 8.30 0.46
CA GLY A 77 -14.32 6.92 0.25
C GLY A 77 -13.36 6.11 -0.60
N VAL A 78 -12.06 6.42 -0.58
CA VAL A 78 -11.04 5.51 -1.14
C VAL A 78 -10.72 4.47 -0.07
N GLU A 79 -10.82 3.21 -0.43
CA GLU A 79 -10.53 2.09 0.46
C GLU A 79 -9.11 1.57 0.20
N ILE A 80 -8.23 1.73 1.17
CA ILE A 80 -6.86 1.25 1.14
C ILE A 80 -6.81 -0.08 1.89
N PHE A 81 -6.14 -1.07 1.31
CA PHE A 81 -5.86 -2.34 1.97
C PHE A 81 -4.35 -2.58 2.05
N VAL A 82 -3.84 -2.74 3.28
CA VAL A 82 -2.45 -3.07 3.57
C VAL A 82 -2.40 -4.48 4.15
N HIS A 83 -1.71 -5.39 3.46
CA HIS A 83 -1.65 -6.81 3.84
C HIS A 83 -0.19 -7.23 4.00
N PHE A 84 0.27 -7.52 5.22
CA PHE A 84 1.64 -7.95 5.44
C PHE A 84 1.84 -9.41 5.04
N GLY A 85 2.74 -9.63 4.08
CA GLY A 85 3.17 -10.95 3.64
C GLY A 85 2.08 -11.75 2.93
N ILE A 86 2.40 -13.00 2.56
CA ILE A 86 1.44 -13.97 2.00
C ILE A 86 1.28 -15.13 2.98
N ASN A 87 0.05 -15.62 3.11
CA ASN A 87 -0.34 -16.70 4.02
C ASN A 87 0.05 -16.48 5.50
N THR A 88 0.24 -15.22 5.91
CA THR A 88 0.59 -14.81 7.29
C THR A 88 -0.55 -15.02 8.29
N LEU A 89 -1.77 -15.25 7.80
CA LEU A 89 -2.88 -15.78 8.61
C LEU A 89 -2.48 -17.04 9.39
N ASN A 90 -1.68 -17.93 8.79
CA ASN A 90 -1.25 -19.20 9.38
C ASN A 90 -0.34 -19.03 10.60
N LEU A 91 0.23 -17.83 10.79
CA LEU A 91 1.07 -17.50 11.94
C LEU A 91 0.26 -17.22 13.22
N ASN A 92 -1.07 -17.18 13.13
CA ASN A 92 -1.97 -17.01 14.27
C ASN A 92 -1.63 -15.77 15.13
N GLY A 93 -1.20 -14.68 14.47
CA GLY A 93 -0.84 -13.42 15.12
C GLY A 93 0.58 -13.36 15.69
N LYS A 94 1.37 -14.44 15.61
CA LYS A 94 2.78 -14.40 16.02
C LYS A 94 3.57 -13.47 15.10
N GLY A 95 4.39 -12.62 15.71
CA GLY A 95 5.15 -11.59 15.02
C GLY A 95 4.38 -10.29 14.76
N PHE A 96 3.12 -10.18 15.19
CA PHE A 96 2.31 -8.97 15.01
C PHE A 96 1.78 -8.46 16.36
N THR A 97 1.89 -7.16 16.59
CA THR A 97 1.31 -6.48 17.76
C THR A 97 0.40 -5.36 17.29
N ARG A 98 -0.90 -5.47 17.58
CA ARG A 98 -1.89 -4.43 17.26
C ARG A 98 -1.65 -3.19 18.11
N VAL A 99 -1.69 -2.02 17.48
CA VAL A 99 -1.54 -0.71 18.15
C VAL A 99 -2.82 0.11 18.03
N ALA A 100 -3.42 0.16 16.84
CA ALA A 100 -4.68 0.86 16.61
C ALA A 100 -5.91 -0.07 16.76
N GLU A 101 -7.06 0.52 17.01
CA GLU A 101 -8.35 -0.15 17.09
C GLU A 101 -9.17 0.06 15.81
N GLU A 102 -10.19 -0.77 15.60
CA GLU A 102 -11.15 -0.54 14.50
C GLU A 102 -12.05 0.65 14.78
N GLY A 103 -12.42 1.39 13.73
CA GLY A 103 -13.30 2.57 13.81
C GLY A 103 -12.60 3.85 14.26
N VAL A 104 -11.31 3.81 14.63
CA VAL A 104 -10.58 5.02 15.03
C VAL A 104 -10.11 5.81 13.82
N SER A 105 -10.19 7.14 13.92
CA SER A 105 -9.54 8.03 12.95
C SER A 105 -8.04 8.08 13.20
N VAL A 106 -7.26 8.02 12.13
CA VAL A 106 -5.80 8.06 12.14
C VAL A 106 -5.30 9.19 11.24
N LYS A 107 -4.11 9.69 11.55
CA LYS A 107 -3.31 10.54 10.69
C LYS A 107 -2.29 9.74 9.92
N GLN A 108 -1.93 10.26 8.76
CA GLN A 108 -0.82 9.76 7.98
C GLN A 108 0.42 9.55 8.88
N GLY A 109 0.96 8.33 8.89
CA GLY A 109 2.13 7.95 9.69
C GLY A 109 1.83 7.42 11.09
N ASP A 110 0.58 7.45 11.56
CA ASP A 110 0.21 6.82 12.83
C ASP A 110 0.43 5.31 12.78
N VAL A 111 1.01 4.74 13.83
CA VAL A 111 1.30 3.30 13.90
C VAL A 111 0.02 2.49 14.08
N VAL A 112 -0.21 1.52 13.18
CA VAL A 112 -1.38 0.63 13.21
C VAL A 112 -1.03 -0.73 13.80
N ILE A 113 0.08 -1.32 13.35
CA ILE A 113 0.59 -2.63 13.77
C ILE A 113 2.11 -2.55 13.90
N ARG A 114 2.69 -3.15 14.95
CA ARG A 114 4.14 -3.44 15.02
C ARG A 114 4.42 -4.87 14.57
N ILE A 115 5.57 -5.06 13.93
CA ILE A 115 5.99 -6.35 13.37
C ILE A 115 7.36 -6.76 13.89
N ASP A 116 7.51 -8.06 14.20
CA ASP A 116 8.79 -8.72 14.39
C ASP A 116 9.26 -9.24 13.03
N LEU A 117 9.96 -8.38 12.28
CA LEU A 117 10.35 -8.70 10.90
C LEU A 117 11.30 -9.90 10.82
N ASP A 118 12.15 -10.12 11.82
CA ASP A 118 13.09 -11.25 11.83
C ASP A 118 12.36 -12.58 12.04
N TYR A 119 11.38 -12.60 12.95
CA TYR A 119 10.47 -13.73 13.07
C TYR A 119 9.69 -13.97 11.77
N LEU A 120 9.15 -12.91 11.17
CA LEU A 120 8.29 -13.05 9.99
C LEU A 120 9.07 -13.48 8.75
N LYS A 121 10.31 -13.03 8.55
CA LYS A 121 11.19 -13.50 7.46
C LYS A 121 11.49 -14.99 7.52
N THR A 122 11.46 -15.59 8.71
CA THR A 122 11.79 -17.00 8.93
C THR A 122 10.57 -17.92 8.93
N HIS A 123 9.37 -17.37 9.16
CA HIS A 123 8.16 -18.17 9.33
C HIS A 123 7.04 -17.88 8.31
N ALA A 124 7.02 -16.69 7.70
CA ALA A 124 6.06 -16.37 6.65
C ALA A 124 6.51 -16.97 5.31
N GLU A 125 5.55 -17.36 4.47
CA GLU A 125 5.83 -17.81 3.11
C GLU A 125 6.44 -16.70 2.26
N SER A 126 5.95 -15.48 2.45
CA SER A 126 6.52 -14.26 1.89
C SER A 126 6.26 -13.10 2.84
N VAL A 127 7.19 -12.16 2.91
CA VAL A 127 7.02 -10.88 3.62
C VAL A 127 6.63 -9.73 2.67
N ILE A 128 6.52 -10.00 1.36
CA ILE A 128 6.07 -8.99 0.39
C ILE A 128 4.69 -8.50 0.82
N THR A 129 4.57 -7.18 0.99
CA THR A 129 3.43 -6.51 1.62
C THR A 129 2.67 -5.70 0.56
N PRO A 130 1.55 -6.22 0.01
CA PRO A 130 0.65 -5.45 -0.83
C PRO A 130 0.09 -4.20 -0.15
N VAL A 131 0.02 -3.12 -0.94
CA VAL A 131 -0.63 -1.84 -0.60
C VAL A 131 -1.50 -1.48 -1.81
N VAL A 132 -2.80 -1.70 -1.69
CA VAL A 132 -3.73 -1.60 -2.82
C VAL A 132 -4.91 -0.69 -2.51
N ILE A 133 -5.48 -0.12 -3.57
CA ILE A 133 -6.79 0.53 -3.56
C ILE A 133 -7.82 -0.56 -3.86
N ALA A 134 -8.61 -0.94 -2.85
CA ALA A 134 -9.56 -2.06 -2.93
C ALA A 134 -10.73 -1.75 -3.87
N ASN A 135 -11.23 -0.51 -3.86
CA ASN A 135 -12.23 0.00 -4.80
C ASN A 135 -11.59 0.76 -5.98
N SER A 136 -10.58 0.15 -6.61
CA SER A 136 -9.81 0.78 -7.69
C SER A 136 -10.62 1.13 -8.95
N ASP A 137 -11.80 0.53 -9.13
CA ASP A 137 -12.76 0.84 -10.19
C ASP A 137 -13.55 2.14 -9.94
N GLU A 138 -13.59 2.62 -8.69
CA GLU A 138 -14.26 3.86 -8.31
C GLU A 138 -13.36 5.11 -8.39
N VAL A 139 -12.07 4.94 -8.69
CA VAL A 139 -11.10 6.03 -8.82
C VAL A 139 -10.81 6.34 -10.29
N SER A 140 -10.47 7.59 -10.59
CA SER A 140 -10.21 8.06 -11.96
C SER A 140 -8.85 7.62 -12.50
N SER A 141 -7.82 7.57 -11.66
CA SER A 141 -6.49 7.10 -12.04
C SER A 141 -5.64 6.79 -10.81
N ILE A 142 -4.68 5.88 -10.99
CA ILE A 142 -3.66 5.54 -9.99
C ILE A 142 -2.28 5.73 -10.64
N GLU A 143 -1.36 6.34 -9.93
CA GLU A 143 0.06 6.40 -10.27
C GLU A 143 0.86 5.66 -9.20
N TYR A 144 1.72 4.74 -9.64
CA TYR A 144 2.66 4.06 -8.76
C TYR A 144 3.89 4.93 -8.53
N VAL A 145 4.35 5.01 -7.29
CA VAL A 145 5.61 5.68 -6.93
C VAL A 145 6.57 4.61 -6.41
N PHE A 146 7.59 4.26 -7.19
CA PHE A 146 8.49 3.15 -6.86
C PHE A 146 9.68 3.55 -5.96
N GLY A 147 9.66 4.75 -5.39
CA GLY A 147 10.78 5.37 -4.69
C GLY A 147 11.55 6.37 -5.56
N ARG A 148 12.74 6.77 -5.10
CA ARG A 148 13.54 7.82 -5.76
C ARG A 148 14.71 7.27 -6.57
N LEU A 149 15.06 7.93 -7.67
CA LEU A 149 16.27 7.66 -8.44
C LEU A 149 17.50 8.30 -7.78
N ASP A 150 18.67 8.09 -8.40
CA ASP A 150 19.94 8.62 -7.89
C ASP A 150 19.99 10.15 -7.84
N ASP A 151 19.33 10.80 -8.80
CA ASP A 151 19.16 12.26 -8.86
C ASP A 151 18.15 12.82 -7.85
N GLY A 152 17.49 11.94 -7.08
CA GLY A 152 16.51 12.30 -6.05
C GLY A 152 15.08 12.46 -6.55
N SER A 153 14.82 12.33 -7.85
CA SER A 153 13.47 12.38 -8.42
C SER A 153 12.66 11.13 -8.09
N GLU A 154 11.36 11.27 -7.89
CA GLU A 154 10.44 10.14 -7.73
C GLU A 154 10.24 9.42 -9.08
N TYR A 155 10.35 8.10 -9.07
CA TYR A 155 10.04 7.30 -10.24
C TYR A 155 8.57 6.91 -10.25
N ILE A 156 7.80 7.64 -11.06
CA ILE A 156 6.35 7.55 -11.13
C ILE A 156 5.93 6.83 -12.42
N VAL A 157 5.01 5.87 -12.31
CA VAL A 157 4.48 5.11 -13.44
C VAL A 157 2.94 5.04 -13.35
N PRO A 158 2.18 5.53 -14.34
CA PRO A 158 0.72 5.40 -14.35
C PRO A 158 0.28 3.94 -14.35
N SER A 159 -0.81 3.61 -13.65
CA SER A 159 -1.27 2.23 -13.49
C SER A 159 -1.65 1.52 -14.79
N SER A 160 -2.06 2.29 -15.80
CA SER A 160 -2.35 1.86 -17.17
C SER A 160 -1.12 1.53 -18.01
N THR A 161 0.09 1.78 -17.51
CA THR A 161 1.34 1.56 -18.25
C THR A 161 1.79 0.11 -18.11
N SER A 162 2.02 -0.57 -19.24
CA SER A 162 2.66 -1.88 -19.26
C SER A 162 4.10 -1.80 -18.73
N LEU A 163 4.42 -2.59 -17.71
CA LEU A 163 5.77 -2.64 -17.11
C LEU A 163 6.74 -3.42 -17.99
N THR A 164 7.31 -2.74 -18.98
CA THR A 164 8.37 -3.26 -19.86
C THR A 164 9.65 -3.54 -19.07
N GLU A 165 10.59 -4.27 -19.67
CA GLU A 165 11.88 -4.58 -19.05
C GLU A 165 12.65 -3.31 -18.67
N ASP A 166 12.63 -2.28 -19.51
CA ASP A 166 13.27 -0.99 -19.21
C ASP A 166 12.65 -0.31 -17.98
N ILE A 167 11.32 -0.38 -17.84
CA ILE A 167 10.63 0.16 -16.66
C ILE A 167 11.02 -0.65 -15.43
N ARG A 168 11.06 -1.99 -15.53
CA ARG A 168 11.46 -2.87 -14.42
C ARG A 168 12.91 -2.64 -13.98
N ASN A 169 13.81 -2.40 -14.95
CA ASN A 169 15.19 -2.04 -14.67
C ASN A 169 15.31 -0.70 -13.95
N LYS A 170 14.48 0.30 -14.29
CA LYS A 170 14.43 1.55 -13.53
C LYS A 170 13.85 1.34 -12.13
N ILE A 171 12.80 0.53 -11.98
CA ILE A 171 12.24 0.17 -10.66
C ILE A 171 13.31 -0.48 -9.80
N SER A 172 14.14 -1.38 -10.33
CA SER A 172 15.19 -2.05 -9.53
C SER A 172 16.24 -1.07 -9.01
N GLN A 173 16.50 0.03 -9.74
CA GLN A 173 17.45 1.07 -9.38
C GLN A 173 16.93 2.10 -8.35
N THR A 174 15.63 2.14 -8.07
CA THR A 174 15.10 3.11 -7.08
C THR A 174 15.63 2.83 -5.67
N LYS A 175 15.75 3.88 -4.87
CA LYS A 175 16.10 3.79 -3.45
C LYS A 175 14.90 3.24 -2.65
N PRO A 176 15.14 2.49 -1.55
CA PRO A 176 14.09 2.11 -0.62
C PRO A 176 13.31 3.32 -0.08
N VAL A 177 12.04 3.11 0.24
CA VAL A 177 11.14 4.10 0.85
C VAL A 177 11.16 3.97 2.37
N GLU A 178 10.95 5.09 3.06
CA GLU A 178 10.76 5.14 4.51
C GLU A 178 9.27 5.26 4.86
N ALA A 179 8.81 4.39 5.78
CA ALA A 179 7.47 4.46 6.34
C ALA A 179 7.19 5.85 6.93
N GLY A 180 5.97 6.35 6.76
CA GLY A 180 5.60 7.65 7.31
C GLY A 180 6.03 8.85 6.44
N LYS A 181 6.88 8.66 5.42
CA LYS A 181 7.53 9.78 4.72
C LYS A 181 7.39 9.73 3.20
N ASP A 182 7.84 8.66 2.57
CA ASP A 182 7.94 8.58 1.11
C ASP A 182 6.64 8.08 0.49
N LEU A 183 6.28 8.61 -0.68
CA LEU A 183 5.08 8.22 -1.42
C LEU A 183 5.24 6.85 -2.10
N VAL A 184 4.13 6.12 -2.17
CA VAL A 184 4.03 4.84 -2.90
C VAL A 184 2.88 4.80 -3.90
N LEU A 185 1.83 5.59 -3.68
CA LEU A 185 0.71 5.74 -4.62
C LEU A 185 0.23 7.19 -4.66
N ARG A 186 -0.21 7.63 -5.84
CA ARG A 186 -1.03 8.83 -6.01
C ARG A 186 -2.34 8.44 -6.69
N VAL A 187 -3.45 8.80 -6.08
CA VAL A 187 -4.80 8.40 -6.49
C VAL A 187 -5.62 9.63 -6.82
N LYS A 188 -6.32 9.60 -7.94
CA LYS A 188 -7.23 10.66 -8.37
C LYS A 188 -8.67 10.16 -8.28
N LYS A 189 -9.53 10.84 -7.51
CA LYS A 189 -10.98 10.52 -7.38
C LYS A 189 -11.86 11.65 -7.89
#